data_AF-A0A945FL78-F1
#
_entry.id   AF-A0A945FL78-F1
#
_cell.length_a   1.000
_cell.length_b   1.000
_cell.length_c   1.000
_cell.angle_alpha   90.00
_cell.angle_beta   90.00
_cell.angle_gamma   90.00
#
_symmetry.space_group_name_H-M   'P 1'
#
loop_
_entity.id
_entity.type
_entity.pdbx_description
1 polymer ?
#
loop_
_entity_poly.entity_id
_entity_poly.type
_entity_poly.pdbx_seq_one_letter_code
_entity_poly.pdbx_strand_id
1 'polypeptide(L)'
;MSNNDLKAQVDNLIRIGIALSSETDIDVLLEMIVDESRRFTGADAGTLYSVSDDGRFLDWQIAHNDTLGSRMGGASGVPVT
;
A
#
# COMPACT_ATOMS: atom_id res chain seq x y z
N MET A 1 -18.77 16.20 7.17
CA MET A 1 -18.70 14.78 7.53
C MET A 1 -19.75 14.49 8.58
N SER A 2 -20.67 13.57 8.30
CA SER A 2 -21.66 13.09 9.25
C SER A 2 -21.01 12.11 10.25
N ASN A 3 -21.63 11.89 11.41
CA ASN A 3 -21.15 10.91 12.39
C ASN A 3 -21.11 9.47 11.82
N ASN A 4 -21.95 9.19 10.80
CA ASN A 4 -21.93 7.90 10.09
C ASN A 4 -20.69 7.75 9.20
N ASP A 5 -20.19 8.85 8.61
CA ASP A 5 -19.03 8.81 7.71
C ASP A 5 -17.76 8.45 8.50
N LEU A 6 -17.62 9.05 9.69
CA LEU A 6 -16.49 8.76 10.58
C LEU A 6 -16.53 7.31 11.07
N LYS A 7 -17.71 6.81 11.45
CA LYS A 7 -17.88 5.41 11.84
C LYS A 7 -17.50 4.46 10.70
N ALA A 8 -17.92 4.76 9.46
CA ALA A 8 -17.58 3.95 8.30
C ALA A 8 -16.06 3.95 8.02
N GLN A 9 -15.38 5.09 8.19
CA GLN A 9 -13.91 5.16 8.06
C GLN A 9 -13.18 4.33 9.10
N VAL A 10 -13.62 4.37 10.36
CA VAL A 10 -13.04 3.55 11.44
C VAL A 10 -13.28 2.06 11.19
N ASP A 11 -14.50 1.68 10.80
CA ASP A 11 -14.84 0.29 10.47
C ASP A 11 -13.98 -0.22 9.29
N ASN A 12 -13.71 0.63 8.29
CA ASN A 12 -12.81 0.30 7.17
C ASN A 12 -11.36 0.15 7.63
N LEU A 13 -10.85 1.04 8.47
CA LEU A 13 -9.49 0.97 8.98
C LEU A 13 -9.26 -0.31 9.80
N ILE A 14 -10.23 -0.73 10.61
CA ILE A 14 -10.18 -1.99 11.36
C ILE A 14 -10.12 -3.19 10.40
N ARG A 15 -10.94 -3.20 9.34
CA ARG A 15 -10.92 -4.27 8.33
C ARG A 15 -9.57 -4.36 7.61
N ILE A 16 -9.00 -3.21 7.24
CA ILE A 16 -7.66 -3.12 6.66
C ILE A 16 -6.64 -3.72 7.63
N GLY A 17 -6.65 -3.30 8.89
CA GLY A 17 -5.72 -3.81 9.91
C GLY A 17 -5.82 -5.33 10.11
N ILE A 18 -7.04 -5.88 10.11
CA ILE A 18 -7.24 -7.34 10.20
C ILE A 18 -6.65 -8.05 8.99
N ALA A 19 -6.96 -7.61 7.76
CA ALA A 19 -6.47 -8.22 6.53
C ALA A 19 -4.93 -8.18 6.46
N LEU A 20 -4.32 -7.03 6.78
CA LEU A 20 -2.87 -6.87 6.86
C LEU A 20 -2.25 -7.78 7.93
N SER A 21 -2.90 -7.94 9.08
CA SER A 21 -2.36 -8.77 10.17
C SER A 21 -2.39 -10.28 9.88
N SER A 22 -3.24 -10.73 8.95
CA SER A 22 -3.33 -12.12 8.54
C SER A 22 -2.41 -12.50 7.38
N GLU A 23 -1.87 -11.50 6.66
CA GLU A 23 -1.00 -11.75 5.52
C GLU A 23 0.43 -12.08 5.98
N THR A 24 1.00 -13.11 5.37
CA THR A 24 2.34 -13.63 5.71
C THR A 24 3.34 -13.47 4.58
N ASP A 25 2.85 -13.31 3.35
CA ASP A 25 3.68 -13.00 2.20
C ASP A 25 4.01 -11.50 2.21
N ILE A 26 5.31 -11.18 2.28
CA ILE A 26 5.76 -9.78 2.38
C ILE A 26 5.43 -8.98 1.13
N ASP A 27 5.49 -9.58 -0.06
CA ASP A 27 5.24 -8.89 -1.32
C ASP A 27 3.75 -8.52 -1.44
N VAL A 28 2.87 -9.46 -1.05
CA VAL A 28 1.43 -9.21 -0.97
C VAL A 28 1.11 -8.17 0.12
N LEU A 29 1.75 -8.28 1.28
CA LEU A 29 1.52 -7.36 2.39
C LEU A 29 1.88 -5.91 2.02
N LEU A 30 3.06 -5.70 1.44
CA LEU A 30 3.49 -4.36 1.01
C LEU A 30 2.53 -3.79 -0.05
N GLU A 31 2.03 -4.64 -0.94
CA GLU A 31 1.07 -4.25 -1.97
C GLU A 31 -0.26 -3.82 -1.40
N MET A 32 -0.79 -4.60 -0.46
CA MET A 32 -2.01 -4.26 0.27
C MET A 32 -1.86 -2.94 1.03
N ILE A 33 -0.70 -2.67 1.64
CA ILE A 33 -0.44 -1.41 2.35
C ILE A 33 -0.57 -0.22 1.40
N VAL A 34 0.06 -0.29 0.22
CA VAL A 34 0.02 0.81 -0.76
C VAL A 34 -1.38 1.00 -1.31
N ASP A 35 -2.06 -0.07 -1.68
CA ASP A 35 -3.41 0.01 -2.23
C ASP A 35 -4.42 0.55 -1.21
N GLU A 36 -4.39 0.08 0.03
CA GLU A 36 -5.28 0.57 1.07
C GLU A 36 -4.96 2.01 1.47
N SER A 37 -3.68 2.41 1.48
CA SER A 37 -3.27 3.79 1.73
C SER A 37 -3.77 4.73 0.63
N ARG A 38 -3.65 4.33 -0.64
CA ARG A 38 -4.17 5.10 -1.79
C ARG A 38 -5.69 5.19 -1.75
N ARG A 39 -6.39 4.09 -1.48
CA ARG A 39 -7.85 4.05 -1.33
C ARG A 39 -8.33 4.96 -0.20
N PHE A 40 -7.65 4.94 0.94
CA PHE A 40 -7.99 5.74 2.12
C PHE A 40 -7.77 7.23 1.91
N THR A 41 -6.67 7.60 1.25
CA THR A 41 -6.30 9.00 0.99
C THR A 41 -6.92 9.59 -0.28
N GLY A 42 -7.46 8.74 -1.16
CA GLY A 42 -7.91 9.13 -2.50
C GLY A 42 -6.74 9.48 -3.45
N ALA A 43 -5.55 8.92 -3.22
CA ALA A 43 -4.37 9.21 -4.02
C ALA A 43 -4.33 8.40 -5.33
N ASP A 44 -4.01 9.08 -6.44
CA ASP A 44 -3.81 8.45 -7.75
C ASP A 44 -2.57 7.55 -7.82
N ALA A 45 -1.56 7.80 -6.99
CA ALA A 45 -0.29 7.08 -7.02
C ALA A 45 0.23 6.80 -5.60
N GLY A 46 1.09 5.79 -5.49
CA GLY A 46 1.77 5.44 -4.25
C GLY A 46 3.04 4.65 -4.51
N THR A 47 4.07 4.95 -3.73
CA THR A 47 5.36 4.27 -3.78
C THR A 47 5.74 3.83 -2.38
N LEU A 48 6.25 2.61 -2.24
CA LEU A 48 6.77 2.08 -0.99
C LEU A 48 8.24 1.75 -1.15
N TYR A 49 9.02 2.14 -0.16
CA TYR A 49 10.44 1.87 -0.07
C TYR A 49 10.74 1.15 1.23
N SER A 50 11.67 0.20 1.18
CA SER A 50 12.36 -0.26 2.38
C SER A 50 13.70 0.46 2.51
N VAL A 51 14.19 0.60 3.73
CA VAL A 51 15.55 1.07 3.96
C VAL A 51 16.50 -0.09 3.71
N SER A 52 17.59 0.13 2.97
CA SER A 52 18.62 -0.88 2.73
C SER A 52 19.24 -1.34 4.06
N ASP A 53 19.78 -2.55 4.08
CA ASP A 53 20.39 -3.14 5.30
C ASP A 53 21.49 -2.27 5.92
N ASP A 54 22.21 -1.50 5.08
CA ASP A 54 23.26 -0.58 5.50
C ASP A 54 22.75 0.82 5.89
N GLY A 55 21.44 1.08 5.75
CA GLY A 55 20.79 2.35 6.07
C GLY A 55 21.11 3.50 5.11
N ARG A 56 21.75 3.25 3.97
CA ARG A 56 22.27 4.31 3.08
C ARG A 56 21.37 4.61 1.89
N PHE A 57 20.49 3.70 1.52
CA PHE A 57 19.65 3.82 0.34
C PHE A 57 18.21 3.37 0.63
N LEU A 58 17.32 3.73 -0.29
CA LEU A 58 15.93 3.30 -0.30
C LEU A 58 15.76 2.26 -1.42
N ASP A 59 15.46 1.03 -1.03
CA ASP A 59 15.14 -0.03 -1.97
C ASP A 59 13.67 0.10 -2.38
N TRP A 60 13.43 0.22 -3.68
CA TRP A 60 12.11 0.41 -4.22
C TRP A 60 11.36 -0.91 -4.16
N GLN A 61 10.28 -0.94 -3.37
CA GLN A 61 9.46 -2.13 -3.20
C GLN A 61 8.23 -2.11 -4.08
N ILE A 62 7.57 -0.94 -4.21
CA ILE A 62 6.31 -0.78 -4.96
C ILE A 62 6.25 0.59 -5.62
N ALA A 63 5.77 0.65 -6.86
CA ALA A 63 5.39 1.88 -7.55
C ALA A 63 4.09 1.69 -8.34
N HIS A 64 2.99 2.26 -7.83
CA HIS A 64 1.66 2.21 -8.43
C HIS A 64 1.20 3.59 -8.90
N ASN A 65 0.57 3.63 -10.07
CA ASN A 65 -0.11 4.81 -10.59
C ASN A 65 -1.25 4.38 -11.54
N ASP A 66 -2.49 4.74 -11.21
CA ASP A 66 -3.66 4.31 -12.00
C ASP A 66 -3.76 5.08 -13.31
N THR A 67 -3.54 6.40 -13.28
CA THR A 67 -3.60 7.26 -14.48
C THR A 67 -2.62 6.82 -15.57
N LEU A 68 -1.43 6.35 -15.20
CA LEU A 68 -0.38 5.84 -16.09
C LEU A 68 -0.50 4.33 -16.34
N GLY A 69 -1.43 3.63 -15.68
CA GLY A 69 -1.57 2.17 -15.78
C GLY A 69 -0.34 1.40 -15.29
N SER A 70 0.42 1.98 -14.36
CA SER A 70 1.68 1.43 -13.87
C SER A 70 1.47 0.69 -12.56
N ARG A 71 1.92 -0.56 -12.50
CA ARG A 71 1.88 -1.38 -11.29
C ARG A 71 3.15 -2.23 -11.20
N MET A 72 4.13 -1.73 -10.46
CA MET A 72 5.46 -2.33 -10.32
C MET A 72 5.73 -2.70 -8.87
N GLY A 73 6.50 -3.78 -8.66
CA GLY A 73 6.89 -4.27 -7.35
C GLY A 73 5.80 -5.09 -6.65
N GLY A 74 6.05 -5.46 -5.39
CA GLY A 74 5.14 -6.32 -4.63
C GLY A 74 4.80 -7.63 -5.34
N ALA A 75 3.55 -8.06 -5.26
CA ALA A 75 3.08 -9.32 -5.84
C ALA A 75 2.90 -9.25 -7.37
N SER A 76 3.08 -8.08 -8.01
CA SER A 76 3.01 -7.95 -9.47
C SER A 76 4.11 -8.72 -10.21
N GLY A 77 5.24 -8.98 -9.54
CA GLY A 77 6.43 -9.60 -10.15
C GLY A 77 7.15 -8.72 -11.18
N VAL A 78 6.70 -7.48 -11.40
CA VAL A 78 7.34 -6.52 -12.29
C VAL A 78 8.42 -5.77 -11.51
N PRO A 79 9.69 -5.79 -11.93
CA PRO A 79 10.74 -5.03 -11.27
C PRO A 79 10.41 -3.54 -11.25
N VAL A 80 10.73 -2.87 -10.14
CA VAL A 80 10.62 -1.40 -10.06
C VAL A 80 11.84 -0.79 -10.75
N THR A 81 11.62 0.05 -11.76
CA THR A 81 12.67 0.67 -12.60
C THR A 81 12.62 2.17 -12.62
#